data_AF-A0A151WZ04-F1
#
_entry.id   AF-A0A151WZ04-F1
#
_cell.length_a   1.000
_cell.length_b   1.000
_cell.length_c   1.000
_cell.angle_alpha   90.00
_cell.angle_beta   90.00
_cell.angle_gamma   90.00
#
_symmetry.space_group_name_H-M   'P 1'
#
loop_
_entity.id
_entity.type
_entity.pdbx_description
1 polymer ?
#
loop_
_entity_poly.entity_id
_entity_poly.type
_entity_poly.pdbx_seq_one_letter_code
_entity_poly.pdbx_strand_id
1 'polypeptide(L)'
;MWKKWQLFHATDFQSLMYPCFIFSSILGTFPYKINGSIFETSKQLPVPYIHLMEFQMDMLYMNCVCILKACFKMIDDNLINLRELIINDEPHLLRRIYHEQKNSFLLMELKALKKQHLAISDTVQMLNTIFSLHILATIIMTFSQLTFHLYFYITNWNISMFEDSTIDLFYHIFTMVHTIIYCIKIVLIVWACETGKDRAMKIGITVHDLLNNISDKQITEELQLFSVQILHRENAFSAKGLLVDVTLLIAVNE
;
A
#
# COMPACT_ATOMS: atom_id res chain seq x y z
N MET A 1 9.91 13.83 -18.67
CA MET A 1 10.76 12.67 -18.98
C MET A 1 11.10 11.95 -17.69
N TRP A 2 10.27 10.99 -17.27
CA TRP A 2 10.59 10.12 -16.15
C TRP A 2 11.55 9.03 -16.65
N LYS A 3 12.74 8.94 -16.04
CA LYS A 3 13.65 7.83 -16.28
C LYS A 3 12.95 6.55 -15.83
N LYS A 4 12.76 5.59 -16.74
CA LYS A 4 12.41 4.20 -16.43
C LYS A 4 13.39 3.72 -15.36
N TRP A 5 12.90 3.45 -14.15
CA TRP A 5 13.66 2.76 -13.12
C TRP A 5 13.81 1.30 -13.56
N GLN A 6 14.89 0.98 -14.26
CA GLN A 6 15.27 -0.41 -14.52
C GLN A 6 16.09 -0.92 -13.33
N LEU A 7 15.39 -1.33 -12.26
CA LEU A 7 16.01 -2.22 -11.28
C LEU A 7 16.25 -3.55 -12.02
N PHE A 8 17.52 -3.92 -12.22
CA PHE A 8 17.97 -5.18 -12.82
C PHE A 8 17.93 -5.27 -14.36
N HIS A 9 18.88 -4.62 -15.04
CA HIS A 9 19.23 -4.94 -16.44
C HIS A 9 20.08 -6.21 -16.48
N ALA A 10 19.47 -7.37 -16.20
CA ALA A 10 20.13 -8.67 -16.22
C ALA A 10 20.12 -9.26 -17.64
N THR A 11 21.29 -9.67 -18.15
CA THR A 11 21.44 -10.28 -19.48
C THR A 11 21.22 -11.79 -19.48
N ASP A 12 21.28 -12.40 -18.30
CA ASP A 12 21.25 -13.84 -18.07
C ASP A 12 20.73 -14.14 -16.67
N PHE A 13 20.07 -15.29 -16.48
CA PHE A 13 19.39 -15.64 -15.24
C PHE A 13 20.34 -15.69 -14.02
N GLN A 14 21.60 -16.05 -14.25
CA GLN A 14 22.62 -16.13 -13.20
C GLN A 14 23.03 -14.73 -12.70
N SER A 15 23.13 -13.75 -13.59
CA SER A 15 23.35 -12.34 -13.23
C SER A 15 22.20 -11.74 -12.40
N LEU A 16 20.95 -12.19 -12.60
CA LEU A 16 19.79 -11.79 -11.79
C LEU A 16 19.82 -12.40 -10.38
N MET A 17 20.37 -13.61 -10.25
CA MET A 17 20.37 -14.36 -9.00
C MET A 17 21.39 -13.81 -7.99
N TYR A 18 22.51 -13.25 -8.46
CA TYR A 18 23.61 -12.77 -7.60
C TYR A 18 23.20 -11.63 -6.65
N PRO A 19 22.51 -10.56 -7.10
CA PRO A 19 21.95 -9.54 -6.21
C PRO A 19 20.96 -10.12 -5.20
N CYS A 20 20.06 -11.01 -5.64
CA CYS A 20 19.07 -11.67 -4.79
C CYS A 20 19.73 -12.45 -3.64
N PHE A 21 20.85 -13.13 -3.90
CA PHE A 21 21.65 -13.79 -2.87
C PHE A 21 22.24 -12.80 -1.88
N ILE A 22 22.88 -11.74 -2.36
CA ILE A 22 23.51 -10.74 -1.49
C ILE A 22 22.46 -10.14 -0.53
N PHE A 23 21.30 -9.74 -1.04
CA PHE A 23 20.21 -9.23 -0.20
C PHE A 23 19.68 -10.27 0.79
N SER A 24 19.47 -11.49 0.31
CA SER A 24 19.00 -12.60 1.14
C SER A 24 19.97 -12.98 2.26
N SER A 25 21.28 -12.90 1.99
CA SER A 25 22.33 -13.15 2.97
C SER A 25 22.40 -12.03 4.02
N ILE A 26 22.26 -10.77 3.61
CA ILE A 26 22.21 -9.62 4.54
C ILE A 26 20.99 -9.73 5.46
N LEU A 27 19.84 -10.15 4.91
CA LEU A 27 18.57 -10.29 5.65
C LEU A 27 18.48 -11.58 6.48
N GLY A 28 19.46 -12.50 6.34
CA GLY A 28 19.52 -13.75 7.10
C GLY A 28 18.42 -14.76 6.73
N THR A 29 17.73 -14.57 5.61
CA THR A 29 16.57 -15.37 5.16
C THR A 29 16.99 -16.65 4.45
N PHE A 30 18.12 -16.60 3.74
CA PHE A 30 18.67 -17.76 3.05
C PHE A 30 20.06 -18.11 3.57
N PRO A 31 20.24 -19.31 4.16
CA PRO A 31 21.54 -19.75 4.59
C PRO A 31 22.28 -20.40 3.41
N TYR A 32 22.48 -19.71 2.29
CA TYR A 32 23.30 -20.25 1.20
C TYR A 32 24.63 -19.50 1.16
N LYS A 33 25.74 -20.23 1.34
CA LYS A 33 27.08 -19.74 1.03
C LYS A 33 27.40 -20.06 -0.42
N ILE A 34 27.88 -19.07 -1.17
CA ILE A 34 28.42 -19.25 -2.51
C ILE A 34 29.88 -19.71 -2.35
N ASN A 35 30.16 -20.99 -2.58
CA ASN A 35 31.51 -21.54 -2.69
C ASN A 35 31.75 -21.95 -4.16
N GLY A 36 32.21 -21.01 -4.99
CA GLY A 36 32.35 -21.25 -6.44
C GLY A 36 30.99 -21.34 -7.15
N SER A 37 30.73 -22.44 -7.88
CA SER A 37 29.44 -22.72 -8.54
C SER A 37 28.48 -23.58 -7.70
N ILE A 38 28.85 -23.90 -6.46
CA ILE A 38 28.12 -24.83 -5.59
C ILE A 38 27.49 -24.04 -4.43
N PHE A 39 26.20 -24.29 -4.18
CA PHE A 39 25.41 -23.67 -3.10
C PHE A 39 25.46 -24.55 -1.85
N GLU A 40 26.11 -24.08 -0.77
CA GLU A 40 26.19 -24.81 0.50
C GLU A 40 25.25 -24.21 1.56
N THR A 41 24.51 -25.07 2.28
CA THR A 41 23.60 -24.66 3.36
C THR A 41 24.36 -24.29 4.64
N SER A 42 24.32 -23.02 5.02
CA SER A 42 24.84 -22.43 6.26
C SER A 42 23.92 -22.75 7.46
N LYS A 43 24.46 -22.62 8.68
CA LYS A 43 23.76 -22.97 9.93
C LYS A 43 22.45 -22.18 10.14
N GLN A 44 21.45 -22.92 10.63
CA GLN A 44 20.05 -22.54 10.88
C GLN A 44 19.88 -21.34 11.82
N LEU A 45 19.53 -20.17 11.29
CA LEU A 45 18.50 -19.34 11.93
C LEU A 45 17.16 -20.11 11.83
N PRO A 46 16.19 -19.95 12.75
CA PRO A 46 14.85 -20.49 12.51
C PRO A 46 14.19 -19.68 11.39
N VAL A 47 14.50 -20.01 10.13
CA VAL A 47 13.86 -19.54 8.91
C VAL A 47 12.33 -19.38 9.07
N PRO A 48 11.58 -20.35 9.65
CA PRO A 48 10.14 -20.18 9.87
C PRO A 48 9.76 -19.00 10.77
N TYR A 49 10.61 -18.63 11.74
CA TYR A 49 10.36 -17.49 12.63
C TYR A 49 10.49 -16.15 11.90
N ILE A 50 11.48 -16.03 11.00
CA ILE A 50 11.66 -14.83 10.17
C ILE A 50 10.43 -14.64 9.27
N HIS A 51 9.98 -15.71 8.61
CA HIS A 51 8.80 -15.68 7.74
C HIS A 51 7.53 -15.35 8.53
N LEU A 52 7.40 -15.88 9.76
CA LEU A 52 6.28 -15.53 10.64
C LEU A 52 6.32 -14.06 11.04
N MET A 53 7.49 -13.51 11.38
CA MET A 53 7.63 -12.10 11.72
C MET A 53 7.34 -11.18 10.53
N GLU A 54 7.83 -11.52 9.35
CA GLU A 54 7.52 -10.79 8.11
C GLU A 54 6.01 -10.77 7.86
N PHE A 55 5.35 -11.93 7.97
CA PHE A 55 3.91 -12.05 7.82
C PHE A 55 3.15 -11.18 8.83
N GLN A 56 3.54 -11.19 10.11
CA GLN A 56 2.91 -10.35 11.14
C GLN A 56 3.07 -8.85 10.83
N MET A 57 4.25 -8.43 10.35
CA MET A 57 4.50 -7.03 9.99
C MET A 57 3.69 -6.60 8.76
N ASP A 58 3.56 -7.46 7.75
CA ASP A 58 2.71 -7.18 6.58
C ASP A 58 1.24 -7.09 6.95
N MET A 59 0.75 -7.98 7.83
CA MET A 59 -0.61 -7.94 8.34
C MET A 59 -0.87 -6.69 9.19
N LEU A 60 0.11 -6.26 9.98
CA LEU A 60 0.03 -5.00 10.73
C LEU A 60 -0.08 -3.80 9.79
N TYR A 61 0.77 -3.74 8.75
CA TYR A 61 0.69 -2.69 7.73
C TYR A 61 -0.70 -2.66 7.07
N MET A 62 -1.20 -3.83 6.66
CA MET A 62 -2.53 -3.98 6.08
C MET A 62 -3.64 -3.46 6.99
N ASN A 63 -3.59 -3.82 8.27
CA ASN A 63 -4.56 -3.34 9.24
C ASN A 63 -4.53 -1.81 9.34
N CYS A 64 -3.35 -1.19 9.39
CA CYS A 64 -3.22 0.26 9.39
C CYS A 64 -3.81 0.91 8.13
N VAL A 65 -3.50 0.38 6.94
CA VAL A 65 -4.06 0.89 5.67
C VAL A 65 -5.58 0.77 5.64
N CYS A 66 -6.14 -0.37 6.08
CA CYS A 66 -7.57 -0.59 6.15
C CYS A 66 -8.27 0.36 7.14
N ILE A 67 -7.66 0.62 8.31
CA ILE A 67 -8.17 1.59 9.28
C ILE A 67 -8.18 3.00 8.67
N LEU A 68 -7.08 3.43 8.06
CA LEU A 68 -6.98 4.74 7.41
C LEU A 68 -8.01 4.89 6.28
N LYS A 69 -8.23 3.84 5.48
CA LYS A 69 -9.30 3.79 4.47
C LYS A 69 -10.69 3.99 5.09
N ALA A 70 -10.98 3.34 6.21
CA ALA A 70 -12.24 3.53 6.93
C ALA A 70 -12.37 4.96 7.48
N CYS A 71 -11.29 5.56 7.97
CA CYS A 71 -11.27 6.95 8.41
C CYS A 71 -11.55 7.94 7.27
N PHE A 72 -10.95 7.73 6.08
CA PHE A 72 -11.27 8.54 4.91
C PHE A 72 -12.73 8.38 4.47
N LYS A 73 -13.26 7.16 4.51
CA LYS A 73 -14.67 6.91 4.22
C LYS A 73 -15.58 7.67 5.19
N MET A 74 -15.28 7.65 6.49
CA MET A 74 -16.04 8.37 7.50
C MET A 74 -16.08 9.89 7.24
N ILE A 75 -14.96 10.49 6.81
CA ILE A 75 -14.93 11.91 6.42
C ILE A 75 -15.81 12.16 5.19
N ASP A 76 -15.68 11.33 4.15
CA ASP A 76 -16.49 11.45 2.92
C ASP A 76 -17.98 11.34 3.21
N ASP A 77 -18.39 10.37 4.03
CA ASP A 77 -19.79 10.16 4.43
C ASP A 77 -20.32 11.38 5.22
N ASN A 78 -19.53 11.94 6.14
CA ASN A 78 -19.91 13.16 6.86
C ASN A 78 -20.03 14.38 5.94
N LEU A 79 -19.13 14.54 4.96
CA LEU A 79 -19.22 15.60 3.95
C LEU A 79 -20.47 15.46 3.07
N ILE A 80 -20.85 14.24 2.71
CA ILE A 80 -22.09 13.96 1.97
C ILE A 80 -23.31 14.34 2.81
N ASN A 81 -23.34 13.99 4.09
CA ASN A 81 -24.42 14.39 5.00
C ASN A 81 -24.54 15.91 5.12
N LEU A 82 -23.41 16.62 5.23
CA LEU A 82 -23.36 18.08 5.20
C LEU A 82 -23.96 18.65 3.90
N ARG A 83 -23.66 18.02 2.76
CA ARG A 83 -24.22 18.42 1.46
C ARG A 83 -25.74 18.23 1.41
N GLU A 84 -26.25 17.11 1.88
CA GLU A 84 -27.70 16.85 1.92
C GLU A 84 -28.44 17.86 2.81
N LEU A 85 -27.85 18.23 3.95
CA LEU A 85 -28.37 19.29 4.84
C LEU A 85 -28.46 20.66 4.15
N ILE A 86 -27.62 20.93 3.16
CA ILE A 86 -27.60 22.20 2.41
C ILE A 86 -28.63 22.17 1.28
N ILE A 87 -28.78 21.04 0.57
CA ILE A 87 -29.71 20.90 -0.57
C ILE A 87 -31.16 20.83 -0.10
N ASN A 88 -31.44 20.18 1.04
CA ASN A 88 -32.80 19.98 1.54
C ASN A 88 -33.40 21.20 2.27
N ASP A 89 -32.68 22.31 2.35
CA ASP A 89 -33.16 23.54 2.98
C ASP A 89 -34.11 24.28 2.02
N GLU A 90 -35.39 23.94 2.04
CA GLU A 90 -36.43 24.72 1.37
C GLU A 90 -36.57 26.13 2.00
N PRO A 91 -36.99 27.14 1.21
CA PRO A 91 -36.91 28.54 1.59
C PRO A 91 -38.09 28.94 2.49
N HIS A 92 -38.09 28.53 3.76
CA HIS A 92 -39.14 28.90 4.71
C HIS A 92 -38.71 30.06 5.62
N LEU A 93 -39.29 31.23 5.33
CA LEU A 93 -39.51 32.51 6.04
C LEU A 93 -38.86 32.88 7.41
N LEU A 94 -38.25 31.99 8.20
CA LEU A 94 -37.48 32.32 9.43
C LEU A 94 -35.97 32.49 9.14
N ARG A 95 -35.68 33.31 8.12
CA ARG A 95 -34.46 33.24 7.28
C ARG A 95 -33.16 33.79 7.87
N ARG A 96 -33.13 34.47 9.01
CA ARG A 96 -31.87 35.09 9.48
C ARG A 96 -31.25 34.39 10.67
N ILE A 97 -32.01 34.19 11.74
CA ILE A 97 -31.53 33.57 12.97
C ILE A 97 -31.26 32.07 12.76
N TYR A 98 -32.14 31.39 12.01
CA TYR A 98 -31.94 29.98 11.65
C TYR A 98 -30.72 29.79 10.74
N HIS A 99 -30.53 30.65 9.73
CA HIS A 99 -29.36 30.58 8.86
C HIS A 99 -28.07 30.97 9.57
N GLU A 100 -28.05 31.97 10.46
CA GLU A 100 -26.85 32.31 11.24
C GLU A 100 -26.46 31.18 12.21
N GLN A 101 -27.42 30.55 12.88
CA GLN A 101 -27.16 29.43 13.78
C GLN A 101 -26.75 28.16 13.02
N LYS A 102 -27.42 27.85 11.91
CA LYS A 102 -27.10 26.70 11.05
C LYS A 102 -25.74 26.86 10.37
N ASN A 103 -25.42 28.04 9.84
CA ASN A 103 -24.11 28.32 9.24
C ASN A 103 -22.99 28.23 10.29
N SER A 104 -23.25 28.67 11.54
CA SER A 104 -22.33 28.48 12.65
C SER A 104 -22.06 27.01 12.97
N PHE A 105 -23.11 26.17 12.97
CA PHE A 105 -22.99 24.73 13.15
C PHE A 105 -22.22 24.05 12.01
N LEU A 106 -22.60 24.32 10.75
CA LEU A 106 -21.91 23.79 9.56
C LEU A 106 -20.43 24.17 9.55
N LEU A 107 -20.10 25.42 9.90
CA LEU A 107 -18.72 25.90 9.98
C LEU A 107 -17.92 25.17 11.08
N MET A 108 -18.53 24.91 12.23
CA MET A 108 -17.89 24.15 13.32
C MET A 108 -17.61 22.70 12.91
N GLU A 109 -18.57 22.05 12.26
CA GLU A 109 -18.43 20.68 11.77
C GLU A 109 -17.38 20.59 10.65
N LEU A 110 -17.38 21.53 9.71
CA LEU A 110 -16.39 21.60 8.63
C LEU A 110 -14.96 21.78 9.19
N LYS A 111 -14.78 22.67 10.17
CA LYS A 111 -13.48 22.85 10.86
C LYS A 111 -13.04 21.57 11.56
N ALA A 112 -13.97 20.83 12.17
CA ALA A 112 -13.68 19.55 12.79
C ALA A 112 -13.26 18.50 11.76
N LEU A 113 -13.98 18.38 10.64
CA LEU A 113 -13.66 17.44 9.55
C LEU A 113 -12.30 17.74 8.92
N LYS A 114 -12.00 19.02 8.67
CA LYS A 114 -10.70 19.45 8.16
C LYS A 114 -9.56 19.09 9.11
N LYS A 115 -9.74 19.29 10.41
CA LYS A 115 -8.77 18.90 11.45
C LYS A 115 -8.59 17.39 11.51
N GLN A 116 -9.68 16.62 11.41
CA GLN A 116 -9.61 15.16 11.33
C GLN A 116 -8.85 14.70 10.09
N HIS A 117 -9.16 15.26 8.92
CA HIS A 117 -8.44 14.97 7.68
C HIS A 117 -6.94 15.26 7.81
N LEU A 118 -6.56 16.37 8.48
CA LEU A 118 -5.16 16.69 8.73
C LEU A 118 -4.47 15.60 9.55
N ALA A 119 -5.07 15.20 10.67
CA ALA A 119 -4.53 14.17 11.55
C ALA A 119 -4.41 12.81 10.85
N ILE A 120 -5.40 12.43 10.03
CA ILE A 120 -5.35 11.20 9.24
C ILE A 120 -4.25 11.27 8.18
N SER A 121 -4.11 12.41 7.50
CA SER A 121 -3.05 12.64 6.52
C SER A 121 -1.65 12.59 7.15
N ASP A 122 -1.46 13.19 8.34
CA ASP A 122 -0.22 13.05 9.13
C ASP A 122 0.06 11.57 9.46
N THR A 123 -0.98 10.80 9.79
CA THR A 123 -0.87 9.37 10.09
C THR A 123 -0.49 8.55 8.85
N VAL A 124 -1.02 8.88 7.67
CA VAL A 124 -0.58 8.26 6.39
C VAL A 124 0.90 8.52 6.14
N GLN A 125 1.37 9.75 6.36
CA GLN A 125 2.78 10.09 6.18
C GLN A 125 3.68 9.35 7.20
N MET A 126 3.23 9.23 8.44
CA MET A 126 3.93 8.45 9.46
C MET A 126 3.98 6.97 9.10
N LEU A 127 2.87 6.40 8.61
CA LEU A 127 2.81 5.02 8.14
C LEU A 127 3.79 4.76 7.00
N ASN A 128 3.79 5.63 5.99
CA ASN A 128 4.73 5.56 4.87
C ASN A 128 6.19 5.61 5.36
N THR A 129 6.48 6.47 6.34
CA THR A 129 7.85 6.59 6.87
C THR A 129 8.28 5.31 7.60
N ILE A 130 7.44 4.80 8.50
CA ILE A 130 7.73 3.62 9.34
C ILE A 130 7.84 2.35 8.50
N PHE A 131 6.86 2.10 7.62
CA PHE A 131 6.78 0.86 6.85
C PHE A 131 7.53 0.90 5.53
N SER A 132 8.10 2.04 5.12
CA SER A 132 8.82 2.16 3.83
C SER A 132 9.92 1.12 3.66
N LEU A 133 10.77 0.94 4.68
CA LEU A 133 11.87 -0.01 4.62
C LEU A 133 11.35 -1.45 4.62
N HIS A 134 10.30 -1.72 5.40
CA HIS A 134 9.67 -3.03 5.51
C HIS A 134 9.05 -3.45 4.17
N ILE A 135 8.22 -2.61 3.56
CA ILE A 135 7.59 -2.88 2.25
C ILE A 135 8.66 -3.11 1.17
N LEU A 136 9.73 -2.32 1.15
CA LEU A 136 10.82 -2.50 0.22
C LEU A 136 11.52 -3.86 0.43
N ALA A 137 11.77 -4.23 1.69
CA ALA A 137 12.34 -5.53 2.03
C ALA A 137 11.41 -6.68 1.60
N THR A 138 10.11 -6.60 1.88
CA THR A 138 9.10 -7.59 1.47
C THR A 138 9.08 -7.77 -0.06
N ILE A 139 9.14 -6.67 -0.83
CA ILE A 139 9.17 -6.73 -2.30
C ILE A 139 10.45 -7.41 -2.80
N ILE A 140 11.62 -7.00 -2.32
CA ILE A 140 12.92 -7.57 -2.72
C ILE A 140 12.99 -9.06 -2.35
N MET A 141 12.53 -9.40 -1.15
CA MET A 141 12.48 -10.78 -0.66
C MET A 141 11.57 -11.66 -1.50
N THR A 142 10.37 -11.17 -1.83
CA THR A 142 9.41 -11.92 -2.65
C THR A 142 9.94 -12.12 -4.07
N PHE A 143 10.53 -11.09 -4.67
CA PHE A 143 11.18 -11.19 -5.97
C PHE A 143 12.34 -12.20 -5.96
N SER A 144 13.17 -12.18 -4.91
CA SER A 144 14.27 -13.12 -4.73
C SER A 144 13.75 -14.56 -4.60
N GLN A 145 12.72 -14.77 -3.77
CA GLN A 145 12.08 -16.07 -3.57
C GLN A 145 11.48 -16.60 -4.89
N LEU A 146 10.74 -15.77 -5.62
CA LEU A 146 10.16 -16.14 -6.92
C LEU A 146 11.24 -16.56 -7.92
N THR A 147 12.32 -15.78 -7.99
CA THR A 147 13.48 -16.08 -8.84
C THR A 147 14.09 -17.43 -8.47
N PHE A 148 14.29 -17.70 -7.17
CA PHE A 148 14.80 -19.00 -6.72
C PHE A 148 13.88 -20.16 -7.05
N HIS A 149 12.57 -20.00 -6.86
CA HIS A 149 11.59 -21.03 -7.20
C HIS A 149 11.63 -21.34 -8.69
N LEU A 150 11.68 -20.31 -9.54
CA LEU A 150 11.77 -20.48 -10.99
C LEU A 150 13.09 -21.17 -11.39
N TYR A 151 14.21 -20.80 -10.76
CA TYR A 151 15.51 -21.42 -11.01
C TYR A 151 15.50 -22.92 -10.69
N PHE A 152 15.04 -23.28 -9.49
CA PHE A 152 14.96 -24.66 -9.07
C PHE A 152 13.94 -25.42 -9.91
N TYR A 153 12.82 -24.81 -10.27
CA TYR A 153 11.86 -25.42 -11.19
C TYR A 153 12.50 -25.78 -12.54
N ILE A 154 13.23 -24.85 -13.17
CA ILE A 154 13.89 -25.08 -14.46
C ILE A 154 15.05 -26.08 -14.34
N THR A 155 15.87 -25.93 -13.30
CA THR A 155 17.06 -26.79 -13.10
C THR A 155 16.64 -28.21 -12.73
N ASN A 156 15.65 -28.35 -11.84
CA ASN A 156 15.12 -29.65 -11.45
C ASN A 156 14.35 -30.28 -12.62
N TRP A 157 13.63 -29.53 -13.47
CA TRP A 157 12.99 -30.08 -14.68
C TRP A 157 13.99 -30.78 -15.62
N ASN A 158 15.22 -30.27 -15.72
CA ASN A 158 16.27 -30.90 -16.52
C ASN A 158 16.88 -32.16 -15.88
N ILE A 159 16.78 -32.30 -14.56
CA ILE A 159 17.38 -33.41 -13.79
C ILE A 159 16.33 -34.48 -13.41
N SER A 160 15.07 -34.09 -13.27
CA SER A 160 13.94 -34.88 -12.76
C SER A 160 13.40 -35.95 -13.72
N MET A 161 14.10 -36.20 -14.83
CA MET A 161 13.80 -37.37 -15.66
C MET A 161 14.31 -38.68 -15.02
N PHE A 162 15.05 -38.64 -13.90
CA PHE A 162 15.81 -39.82 -13.43
C PHE A 162 15.71 -40.28 -11.97
N GLU A 163 15.20 -39.53 -10.98
CA GLU A 163 15.16 -40.05 -9.59
C GLU A 163 13.97 -39.48 -8.79
N ASP A 164 12.90 -40.27 -8.66
CA ASP A 164 11.65 -39.91 -7.99
C ASP A 164 11.70 -40.30 -6.50
N SER A 165 11.78 -39.31 -5.61
CA SER A 165 11.64 -39.52 -4.16
C SER A 165 10.45 -38.71 -3.64
N THR A 166 9.55 -39.36 -2.88
CA THR A 166 8.31 -38.78 -2.36
C THR A 166 8.50 -37.52 -1.50
N ILE A 167 9.70 -37.34 -0.93
CA ILE A 167 10.09 -36.19 -0.11
C ILE A 167 10.32 -34.94 -0.99
N ASP A 168 10.89 -35.10 -2.19
CA ASP A 168 11.14 -33.98 -3.12
C ASP A 168 9.82 -33.41 -3.65
N LEU A 169 8.86 -34.28 -3.98
CA LEU A 169 7.53 -33.86 -4.41
C LEU A 169 6.79 -33.06 -3.32
N PHE A 170 6.88 -33.50 -2.06
CA PHE A 170 6.27 -32.78 -0.93
C PHE A 170 6.91 -31.40 -0.72
N TYR A 171 8.24 -31.32 -0.84
CA TYR A 171 8.96 -30.04 -0.78
C TYR A 171 8.53 -29.11 -1.91
N HIS A 172 8.41 -29.62 -3.14
CA HIS A 172 7.99 -28.84 -4.30
C HIS A 172 6.56 -28.29 -4.16
N ILE A 173 5.62 -29.10 -3.66
CA ILE A 173 4.24 -28.68 -3.39
C ILE A 173 4.21 -27.59 -2.30
N PHE A 174 4.96 -27.78 -1.21
CA PHE A 174 5.06 -26.80 -0.13
C PHE A 174 5.60 -25.44 -0.61
N THR A 175 6.68 -25.48 -1.40
CA THR A 175 7.34 -24.36 -2.08
C THR A 175 6.37 -23.63 -3.04
N MET A 176 5.58 -24.35 -3.83
CA MET A 176 4.55 -23.76 -4.70
C MET A 176 3.42 -23.08 -3.91
N VAL A 177 2.88 -23.74 -2.88
CA VAL A 177 1.84 -23.16 -2.02
C VAL A 177 2.34 -21.91 -1.31
N HIS A 178 3.57 -21.95 -0.79
CA HIS A 178 4.22 -20.80 -0.17
C HIS A 178 4.29 -19.60 -1.14
N THR A 179 4.75 -19.82 -2.37
CA THR A 179 4.83 -18.78 -3.39
C THR A 179 3.45 -18.17 -3.71
N ILE A 180 2.42 -19.00 -3.86
CA ILE A 180 1.05 -18.54 -4.13
C ILE A 180 0.55 -17.64 -3.00
N ILE A 181 0.77 -18.02 -1.74
CA ILE A 181 0.35 -17.23 -0.57
C ILE A 181 1.03 -15.84 -0.57
N TYR A 182 2.32 -15.77 -0.89
CA TYR A 182 3.05 -14.48 -0.96
C TYR A 182 2.54 -13.59 -2.11
N CYS A 183 2.25 -14.17 -3.27
CA CYS A 183 1.64 -13.44 -4.38
C CYS A 183 0.26 -12.86 -4.00
N ILE A 184 -0.60 -13.67 -3.38
CA ILE A 184 -1.92 -13.21 -2.89
C ILE A 184 -1.74 -12.08 -1.89
N LYS A 185 -0.78 -12.19 -0.96
CA LYS A 185 -0.48 -11.16 0.04
C LYS A 185 -0.11 -9.82 -0.60
N ILE A 186 0.80 -9.81 -1.59
CA ILE A 186 1.19 -8.57 -2.29
C ILE A 186 -0.01 -7.95 -3.01
N VAL A 187 -0.81 -8.77 -3.72
CA VAL A 187 -2.01 -8.28 -4.41
C VAL A 187 -3.00 -7.64 -3.43
N LEU A 188 -3.23 -8.26 -2.27
CA LEU A 188 -4.08 -7.68 -1.23
C LEU A 188 -3.53 -6.36 -0.70
N ILE A 189 -2.21 -6.26 -0.50
CA ILE A 189 -1.54 -5.02 -0.07
C ILE A 189 -1.74 -3.90 -1.07
N VAL A 190 -1.40 -4.16 -2.33
CA VAL A 190 -1.55 -3.19 -3.41
C VAL A 190 -3.01 -2.76 -3.55
N TRP A 191 -3.95 -3.71 -3.50
CA TRP A 191 -5.38 -3.42 -3.57
C TRP A 191 -5.87 -2.55 -2.41
N ALA A 192 -5.45 -2.82 -1.18
CA ALA A 192 -5.82 -2.01 -0.02
C ALA A 192 -5.27 -0.58 -0.12
N CYS A 193 -4.02 -0.43 -0.55
CA CYS A 193 -3.38 0.87 -0.75
C CYS A 193 -4.07 1.68 -1.85
N GLU A 194 -4.35 1.06 -3.01
CA GLU A 194 -5.04 1.72 -4.13
C GLU A 194 -6.43 2.19 -3.72
N THR A 195 -7.23 1.29 -3.14
CA THR A 195 -8.58 1.67 -2.71
C THR A 195 -8.60 2.68 -1.56
N GLY A 196 -7.55 2.76 -0.75
CA GLY A 196 -7.37 3.82 0.25
C GLY A 196 -7.07 5.18 -0.39
N LYS A 197 -6.17 5.21 -1.37
CA LYS A 197 -5.81 6.39 -2.17
C LYS A 197 -7.03 6.94 -2.92
N ASP A 198 -7.81 6.08 -3.57
CA ASP A 198 -9.04 6.46 -4.27
C ASP A 198 -10.06 7.12 -3.33
N ARG A 199 -10.20 6.56 -2.12
CA ARG A 199 -11.09 7.13 -1.09
C ARG A 199 -10.63 8.50 -0.62
N ALA A 200 -9.33 8.69 -0.43
CA ALA A 200 -8.77 9.99 -0.09
C ALA A 200 -8.97 11.03 -1.22
N MET A 201 -8.82 10.62 -2.48
CA MET A 201 -9.07 11.50 -3.64
C MET A 201 -10.55 11.90 -3.75
N LYS A 202 -11.47 10.98 -3.45
CA LYS A 202 -12.91 11.23 -3.50
C LYS A 202 -13.35 12.38 -2.57
N ILE A 203 -12.72 12.53 -1.40
CA ILE A 203 -12.97 13.65 -0.47
C ILE A 203 -12.74 14.99 -1.19
N GLY A 204 -11.69 15.11 -2.01
CA GLY A 204 -11.42 16.32 -2.79
C GLY A 204 -12.53 16.66 -3.77
N ILE A 205 -13.11 15.65 -4.42
CA ILE A 205 -14.25 15.81 -5.33
C ILE A 205 -15.48 16.29 -4.54
N THR A 206 -15.81 15.63 -3.42
CA THR A 206 -16.95 16.01 -2.57
C THR A 206 -16.82 17.44 -2.02
N VAL A 207 -15.62 17.84 -1.60
CA VAL A 207 -15.33 19.22 -1.14
C VAL A 207 -15.50 20.24 -2.28
N HIS A 208 -15.05 19.91 -3.49
CA HIS A 208 -15.21 20.79 -4.65
C HIS A 208 -16.69 20.95 -5.05
N ASP A 209 -17.47 19.87 -5.01
CA ASP A 209 -18.91 19.91 -5.25
C ASP A 209 -19.64 20.74 -4.20
N LEU A 210 -19.26 20.63 -2.92
CA LEU A 210 -19.79 21.48 -1.84
C LEU A 210 -19.50 22.96 -2.09
N LEU A 211 -18.29 23.28 -2.53
CA LEU A 211 -17.85 24.65 -2.82
C LEU A 211 -18.70 25.31 -3.92
N ASN A 212 -19.13 24.53 -4.92
CA ASN A 212 -20.00 25.02 -6.01
C ASN A 212 -21.46 25.27 -5.59
N ASN A 213 -21.92 24.68 -4.49
CA ASN A 213 -23.33 24.77 -4.03
C ASN A 213 -23.55 25.80 -2.92
N ILE A 214 -22.49 26.32 -2.29
CA ILE A 214 -22.58 27.24 -1.14
C ILE A 214 -22.27 28.67 -1.58
N SER A 215 -23.11 29.62 -1.14
CA SER A 215 -22.95 31.06 -1.39
C SER A 215 -22.50 31.87 -0.17
N ASP A 216 -22.43 31.24 1.02
CA ASP A 216 -21.95 31.91 2.24
C ASP A 216 -20.43 32.11 2.20
N LYS A 217 -20.00 33.37 2.25
CA LYS A 217 -18.59 33.76 2.11
C LYS A 217 -17.67 33.09 3.15
N GLN A 218 -18.09 32.98 4.41
CA GLN A 218 -17.23 32.41 5.45
C GLN A 218 -17.05 30.89 5.28
N ILE A 219 -18.12 30.20 4.89
CA ILE A 219 -18.05 28.75 4.63
C ILE A 219 -17.25 28.46 3.36
N THR A 220 -17.42 29.28 2.31
CA THR A 220 -16.63 29.18 1.07
C THR A 220 -15.13 29.34 1.35
N GLU A 221 -14.73 30.31 2.19
CA GLU A 221 -13.32 30.52 2.55
C GLU A 221 -12.72 29.30 3.28
N GLU A 222 -13.45 28.69 4.24
CA GLU A 222 -12.98 27.51 4.96
C GLU A 222 -12.92 26.26 4.05
N LEU A 223 -13.89 26.08 3.15
CA LEU A 223 -13.88 25.01 2.14
C LEU A 223 -12.73 25.16 1.14
N GLN A 224 -12.43 26.38 0.70
CA GLN A 224 -11.26 26.65 -0.14
C GLN A 224 -9.97 26.23 0.57
N LEU A 225 -9.84 26.58 1.85
CA LEU A 225 -8.67 26.23 2.63
C LEU A 225 -8.58 24.71 2.87
N PHE A 226 -9.72 24.02 3.02
CA PHE A 226 -9.75 22.55 3.07
C PHE A 226 -9.36 21.93 1.71
N SER A 227 -9.86 22.46 0.60
CA SER A 227 -9.51 22.00 -0.75
C SER A 227 -8.00 22.14 -1.02
N VAL A 228 -7.40 23.27 -0.65
CA VAL A 228 -5.95 23.48 -0.74
C VAL A 228 -5.18 22.48 0.13
N GLN A 229 -5.66 22.20 1.35
CA GLN A 229 -5.05 21.20 2.22
C GLN A 229 -5.05 19.79 1.58
N ILE A 230 -6.15 19.39 0.95
CA ILE A 230 -6.26 18.11 0.25
C ILE A 230 -5.29 18.07 -0.93
N LEU A 231 -5.20 19.16 -1.70
CA LEU A 231 -4.32 19.24 -2.86
C LEU A 231 -2.83 19.19 -2.47
N HIS A 232 -2.43 19.88 -1.40
CA HIS A 232 -1.03 19.95 -0.99
C HIS A 232 -0.53 18.68 -0.28
N ARG A 233 -1.45 17.82 0.16
CA ARG A 233 -1.15 16.55 0.81
C ARG A 233 -1.79 15.41 0.03
N GLU A 234 -1.14 15.01 -1.05
CA GLU A 234 -1.46 13.77 -1.73
C GLU A 234 -1.30 12.60 -0.75
N ASN A 235 -2.43 12.05 -0.27
CA ASN A 235 -2.47 10.90 0.62
C ASN A 235 -2.17 9.61 -0.17
N ALA A 236 -0.99 9.53 -0.77
CA ALA A 236 -0.50 8.36 -1.48
C ALA A 236 0.22 7.41 -0.51
N PHE A 237 -0.10 6.12 -0.58
CA PHE A 237 0.65 5.09 0.13
C PHE A 237 1.94 4.79 -0.64
N SER A 238 3.09 5.00 0.00
CA SER A 238 4.38 4.91 -0.67
C SER A 238 5.49 4.41 0.25
N ALA A 239 6.47 3.74 -0.34
CA ALA A 239 7.66 3.22 0.31
C ALA A 239 8.91 3.85 -0.31
N LYS A 240 9.53 4.83 0.36
CA LYS A 240 10.77 5.51 -0.10
C LYS A 240 10.71 6.00 -1.57
N GLY A 241 9.56 6.53 -1.99
CA GLY A 241 9.34 7.03 -3.36
C GLY A 241 8.82 6.00 -4.35
N LEU A 242 8.70 4.73 -3.95
CA LEU A 242 7.94 3.71 -4.67
C LEU A 242 6.47 3.84 -4.29
N LEU A 243 5.59 4.09 -5.26
CA LEU A 243 4.16 4.05 -5.04
C LEU A 243 3.72 2.59 -4.87
N VAL A 244 2.99 2.31 -3.79
CA VAL A 244 2.43 0.98 -3.51
C VAL A 244 1.03 0.94 -4.12
N ASP A 245 0.97 0.99 -5.44
CA ASP A 245 -0.27 1.00 -6.23
C ASP A 245 -0.21 -0.03 -7.36
N VAL A 246 -1.25 -0.06 -8.20
CA VAL A 246 -1.36 -1.02 -9.32
C VAL A 246 -0.12 -0.99 -10.23
N THR A 247 0.55 0.17 -10.33
CA THR A 247 1.79 0.33 -11.10
C THR A 247 2.92 -0.58 -10.60
N LEU A 248 2.94 -0.93 -9.32
CA LEU A 248 3.89 -1.91 -8.78
C LEU A 248 3.70 -3.29 -9.41
N LEU A 249 2.45 -3.73 -9.60
CA LEU A 249 2.14 -5.01 -10.23
C LEU A 249 2.42 -4.99 -11.73
N ILE A 250 2.13 -3.87 -12.40
CA ILE A 250 2.41 -3.70 -13.83
C ILE A 250 3.93 -3.72 -14.08
N ALA A 251 4.72 -3.05 -13.25
CA ALA A 251 6.18 -3.01 -13.38
C ALA A 251 6.86 -4.39 -13.21
N VAL A 252 6.18 -5.35 -12.57
CA VAL A 252 6.65 -6.73 -12.45
C VAL A 252 6.31 -7.58 -13.70
N ASN A 253 5.36 -7.11 -14.53
CA ASN A 253 4.89 -7.82 -15.72
C ASN A 253 5.55 -7.34 -17.04
N GLU A 254 6.31 -6.22 -17.02
CA GLU A 254 7.13 -5.73 -18.14
C GLU A 254 8.58 -6.21 -18.03
#